data_AF-A0A1H3RVZ8-F1
#
_entry.id   AF-A0A1H3RVZ8-F1
#
_cell.length_a   1.000
_cell.length_b   1.000
_cell.length_c   1.000
_cell.angle_alpha   90.00
_cell.angle_beta   90.00
_cell.angle_gamma   90.00
#
_symmetry.space_group_name_H-M   'P 1'
#
loop_
_entity.id
_entity.type
_entity.pdbx_description
1 polymer ?
#
loop_
_entity_poly.entity_id
_entity_poly.type
_entity_poly.pdbx_seq_one_letter_code
_entity_poly.pdbx_strand_id
1 'polypeptide(L)'
;MATWQDFVEEAPRVSEIFQRRHAATGNLCLLATVRADGSPRISPIEPRVFEGRLLLVGMPHTTKFADLARDGRFCLHTATADPHVGDGDVKLFGAVRNDQDRALHQRFADALFAENGFDLRGQEFDPFYVAELSSASSVTIDDGELTITIWKPGQGERVVRKS
;
A
#
# COMPACT_ATOMS: atom_id res chain seq x y z
N MET A 1 4.91 -9.63 11.29
CA MET A 1 4.47 -8.57 10.36
C MET A 1 5.18 -7.29 10.79
N ALA A 2 5.30 -6.32 9.89
CA ALA A 2 6.09 -5.11 10.08
C ALA A 2 5.22 -3.88 9.81
N THR A 3 5.47 -2.80 10.52
CA THR A 3 4.85 -1.51 10.24
C THR A 3 5.41 -0.92 8.95
N TRP A 4 4.79 0.16 8.45
CA TRP A 4 5.35 0.90 7.33
C TRP A 4 6.73 1.50 7.66
N GLN A 5 6.91 1.98 8.90
CA GLN A 5 8.20 2.49 9.37
C GLN A 5 9.29 1.41 9.33
N ASP A 6 9.02 0.22 9.88
CA ASP A 6 9.97 -0.91 9.84
C ASP A 6 10.32 -1.27 8.39
N PHE A 7 9.34 -1.25 7.48
CA PHE A 7 9.56 -1.52 6.06
C PHE A 7 10.47 -0.48 5.39
N VAL A 8 10.30 0.81 5.66
CA VAL A 8 11.16 1.86 5.11
C VAL A 8 12.60 1.69 5.62
N GLU A 9 12.77 1.35 6.90
CA GLU A 9 14.08 1.14 7.52
C GLU A 9 14.78 -0.12 7.00
N GLU A 10 14.06 -1.23 6.86
CA GLU A 10 14.63 -2.52 6.46
C GLU A 10 14.73 -2.71 4.93
N ALA A 11 13.93 -1.99 4.15
CA ALA A 11 13.87 -2.10 2.69
C ALA A 11 13.87 -0.73 1.99
N PRO A 12 14.97 0.04 2.12
CA PRO A 12 15.07 1.37 1.55
C PRO A 12 14.89 1.36 0.02
N ARG A 13 15.44 0.38 -0.71
CA ARG A 13 15.32 0.33 -2.17
C ARG A 13 13.89 0.08 -2.60
N VAL A 14 13.21 -0.90 -2.00
CA VAL A 14 11.81 -1.21 -2.37
C VAL A 14 10.87 -0.07 -1.97
N SER A 15 11.08 0.54 -0.79
CA SER A 15 10.24 1.63 -0.31
C SER A 15 10.43 2.93 -1.11
N GLU A 16 11.66 3.26 -1.55
CA GLU A 16 11.93 4.40 -2.43
C GLU A 16 11.23 4.26 -3.79
N ILE A 17 11.27 3.06 -4.40
CA ILE A 17 10.55 2.78 -5.65
C ILE A 17 9.05 2.95 -5.40
N PHE A 18 8.51 2.42 -4.30
CA PHE A 18 7.09 2.58 -3.97
C PHE A 18 6.71 4.07 -3.92
N GLN A 19 7.43 4.87 -3.15
CA GLN A 19 7.12 6.30 -2.97
C GLN A 19 7.15 7.06 -4.30
N ARG A 20 8.18 6.83 -5.12
CA ARG A 20 8.30 7.46 -6.45
C ARG A 20 7.12 7.09 -7.36
N ARG A 21 6.79 5.79 -7.44
CA ARG A 21 5.73 5.31 -8.34
C ARG A 21 4.35 5.71 -7.86
N HIS A 22 4.10 5.58 -6.56
CA HIS A 22 2.88 6.05 -5.91
C HIS A 22 2.63 7.54 -6.21
N ALA A 23 3.64 8.40 -6.03
CA ALA A 23 3.51 9.82 -6.35
C ALA A 23 3.27 10.08 -7.85
N ALA A 24 4.01 9.38 -8.73
CA ALA A 24 3.90 9.55 -10.18
C ALA A 24 2.52 9.20 -10.75
N THR A 25 1.75 8.34 -10.07
CA THR A 25 0.41 7.92 -10.49
C THR A 25 -0.71 8.60 -9.70
N GLY A 26 -0.45 9.73 -9.04
CA GLY A 26 -1.45 10.45 -8.25
C GLY A 26 -1.97 9.62 -7.07
N ASN A 27 -1.07 8.85 -6.45
CA ASN A 27 -1.33 7.89 -5.39
C ASN A 27 -2.11 6.64 -5.82
N LEU A 28 -2.42 6.45 -7.10
CA LEU A 28 -3.19 5.28 -7.54
C LEU A 28 -2.39 3.98 -7.38
N CYS A 29 -3.01 3.01 -6.70
CA CYS A 29 -2.56 1.63 -6.58
C CYS A 29 -3.69 0.65 -6.94
N LEU A 30 -3.31 -0.59 -7.21
CA LEU A 30 -4.22 -1.72 -7.38
C LEU A 30 -4.18 -2.60 -6.14
N LEU A 31 -5.31 -2.71 -5.45
CA LEU A 31 -5.47 -3.52 -4.26
C LEU A 31 -6.12 -4.86 -4.62
N ALA A 32 -5.46 -5.95 -4.26
CA ALA A 32 -6.01 -7.29 -4.31
C ALA A 32 -6.50 -7.74 -2.92
N THR A 33 -7.72 -8.27 -2.87
CA THR A 33 -8.43 -8.78 -1.68
C THR A 33 -9.03 -10.16 -1.92
N VAL A 34 -9.45 -10.85 -0.85
CA VAL A 34 -10.08 -12.17 -0.92
C VAL A 34 -11.59 -12.03 -0.77
N ARG A 35 -12.34 -12.45 -1.78
CA ARG A 35 -13.82 -12.42 -1.77
C ARG A 35 -14.40 -13.45 -0.80
N ALA A 36 -15.68 -13.27 -0.53
CA ALA A 36 -16.53 -14.22 0.19
C ALA A 36 -16.43 -15.69 -0.26
N ASP A 37 -16.29 -15.89 -1.57
CA ASP A 37 -16.21 -17.19 -2.25
C ASP A 37 -14.76 -17.69 -2.40
N GLY A 38 -13.80 -16.98 -1.82
CA GLY A 38 -12.37 -17.28 -1.92
C GLY A 38 -11.69 -16.79 -3.21
N SER A 39 -12.44 -16.24 -4.18
CA SER A 39 -11.85 -15.72 -5.41
C SER A 39 -11.07 -14.43 -5.16
N PRO A 40 -9.97 -14.16 -5.89
CA PRO A 40 -9.28 -12.88 -5.81
C PRO A 40 -10.14 -11.77 -6.41
N ARG A 41 -10.13 -10.58 -5.78
CA ARG A 41 -10.63 -9.33 -6.36
C ARG A 41 -9.48 -8.36 -6.53
N ILE A 42 -9.51 -7.58 -7.60
CA ILE A 42 -8.66 -6.39 -7.75
C ILE A 42 -9.54 -5.14 -7.77
N SER A 43 -9.08 -4.05 -7.16
CA SER A 43 -9.79 -2.77 -7.15
C SER A 43 -8.81 -1.60 -7.07
N PRO A 44 -9.09 -0.46 -7.72
CA PRO A 44 -8.30 0.74 -7.52
C PRO A 44 -8.49 1.31 -6.11
N ILE A 45 -7.43 1.90 -5.57
CA ILE A 45 -7.43 2.67 -4.33
C ILE A 45 -6.26 3.65 -4.33
N GLU A 46 -6.43 4.78 -3.65
CA GLU A 46 -5.37 5.76 -3.37
C GLU A 46 -4.91 5.61 -1.89
N PRO A 47 -4.00 4.66 -1.58
CA PRO A 47 -3.50 4.49 -0.22
C PRO A 47 -2.75 5.73 0.25
N ARG A 48 -2.65 5.90 1.57
CA ARG A 48 -2.02 7.09 2.16
C ARG A 48 -0.91 6.68 3.12
N VAL A 49 0.25 7.30 3.00
CA VAL A 49 1.30 7.22 4.02
C VAL A 49 1.12 8.40 4.96
N PHE A 50 0.85 8.14 6.24
CA PHE A 50 0.61 9.18 7.24
C PHE A 50 1.15 8.74 8.60
N GLU A 51 1.94 9.60 9.25
CA GLU A 51 2.58 9.32 10.55
C GLU A 51 3.25 7.94 10.63
N GLY A 52 4.03 7.57 9.61
CA GLY A 52 4.73 6.28 9.58
C GLY A 52 3.83 5.05 9.40
N ARG A 53 2.58 5.24 8.93
CA ARG A 53 1.60 4.17 8.67
C ARG A 53 1.16 4.18 7.22
N LEU A 54 0.95 2.99 6.64
CA LEU A 54 0.27 2.82 5.37
C LEU A 54 -1.22 2.60 5.65
N LEU A 55 -2.04 3.55 5.19
CA LEU A 55 -3.49 3.57 5.38
C LEU A 55 -4.19 3.12 4.10
N LEU A 56 -5.08 2.13 4.23
CA LEU A 56 -5.97 1.68 3.15
C LEU A 56 -7.38 2.23 3.42
N VAL A 57 -7.50 3.55 3.32
CA VAL A 57 -8.73 4.31 3.62
C VAL A 57 -9.40 4.80 2.33
N GLY A 58 -10.69 5.15 2.41
CA GLY A 58 -11.45 5.61 1.26
C GLY A 58 -12.95 5.58 1.54
N MET A 59 -13.76 5.62 0.48
CA MET A 59 -15.21 5.58 0.61
C MET A 59 -15.68 4.33 1.38
N PRO A 60 -16.61 4.48 2.35
CA PRO A 60 -17.17 3.36 3.10
C PRO A 60 -18.06 2.48 2.22
N HIS A 61 -18.47 1.32 2.73
CA HIS A 61 -19.40 0.39 2.07
C HIS A 61 -18.95 -0.12 0.69
N THR A 62 -17.64 -0.11 0.41
CA THR A 62 -17.11 -0.70 -0.82
C THR A 62 -16.88 -2.21 -0.66
N THR A 63 -16.97 -2.93 -1.76
CA THR A 63 -16.80 -4.39 -1.76
C THR A 63 -15.38 -4.81 -1.38
N LYS A 64 -14.35 -4.04 -1.76
CA LYS A 64 -12.96 -4.24 -1.31
C LYS A 64 -12.80 -4.12 0.22
N PHE A 65 -13.55 -3.23 0.87
CA PHE A 65 -13.51 -3.08 2.34
C PHE A 65 -14.35 -4.15 3.04
N ALA A 66 -15.44 -4.61 2.44
CA ALA A 66 -16.19 -5.77 2.91
C ALA A 66 -15.36 -7.07 2.82
N ASP A 67 -14.50 -7.19 1.81
CA ASP A 67 -13.52 -8.28 1.73
C ASP A 67 -12.51 -8.20 2.88
N LEU A 68 -11.87 -7.04 3.07
CA LEU A 68 -10.88 -6.83 4.14
C LEU A 68 -11.45 -7.05 5.55
N ALA A 69 -12.72 -6.70 5.78
CA ALA A 69 -13.40 -6.94 7.05
C ALA A 69 -13.53 -8.43 7.36
N ARG A 70 -13.68 -9.26 6.33
CA ARG A 70 -13.84 -10.71 6.43
C ARG A 70 -12.48 -11.42 6.48
N ASP A 71 -11.57 -11.00 5.62
CA ASP A 71 -10.22 -11.52 5.49
C ASP A 71 -9.28 -10.34 5.26
N GLY A 72 -8.53 -9.98 6.30
CA GLY A 72 -7.68 -8.80 6.27
C GLY A 72 -6.49 -8.89 5.32
N ARG A 73 -6.22 -10.05 4.72
CA ARG A 73 -5.07 -10.24 3.82
C ARG A 73 -5.22 -9.45 2.54
N PHE A 74 -4.13 -8.83 2.09
CA PHE A 74 -4.09 -8.07 0.86
C PHE A 74 -2.77 -8.20 0.11
N CYS A 75 -2.81 -7.84 -1.17
CA CYS A 75 -1.63 -7.43 -1.95
C CYS A 75 -1.91 -6.05 -2.55
N LEU A 76 -0.99 -5.10 -2.38
CA LEU A 76 -1.07 -3.77 -2.98
C LEU A 76 0.02 -3.63 -4.04
N HIS A 77 -0.36 -3.23 -5.24
CA HIS A 77 0.55 -3.00 -6.36
C HIS A 77 0.53 -1.51 -6.72
N THR A 78 1.69 -0.88 -6.90
CA THR A 78 1.75 0.49 -7.47
C THR A 78 1.15 0.48 -8.87
N ALA A 79 0.36 1.48 -9.28
CA ALA A 79 -0.13 1.46 -10.66
C ALA A 79 1.04 1.47 -11.66
N THR A 80 1.04 0.52 -12.60
CA THR A 80 2.05 0.47 -13.66
C THR A 80 1.82 1.64 -14.61
N ALA A 81 2.77 2.57 -14.66
CA ALA A 81 2.64 3.78 -15.49
C ALA A 81 3.05 3.54 -16.96
N ASP A 82 3.91 2.56 -17.21
CA ASP A 82 4.50 2.29 -18.53
C ASP A 82 4.79 0.79 -18.70
N PRO A 83 4.76 0.25 -19.93
CA PRO A 83 4.97 -1.17 -20.19
C PRO A 83 6.44 -1.62 -20.07
N HIS A 84 7.40 -0.69 -19.98
CA HIS A 84 8.82 -1.03 -19.89
C HIS A 84 9.24 -1.29 -18.44
N VAL A 85 8.52 -0.74 -17.46
CA VAL A 85 8.78 -0.95 -16.02
C VAL A 85 10.21 -0.49 -15.65
N GLY A 86 10.76 0.49 -16.37
CA GLY A 86 12.11 1.00 -16.15
C GLY A 86 12.24 1.72 -14.80
N ASP A 87 11.23 2.50 -14.45
CA ASP A 87 11.12 3.14 -13.13
C ASP A 87 10.68 2.18 -12.02
N GLY A 88 10.34 0.94 -12.39
CA GLY A 88 9.94 -0.14 -11.52
C GLY A 88 8.47 -0.12 -11.07
N ASP A 89 8.05 -1.25 -10.51
CA ASP A 89 6.77 -1.43 -9.83
C ASP A 89 6.99 -2.15 -8.50
N VAL A 90 6.12 -1.89 -7.52
CA VAL A 90 6.21 -2.50 -6.18
C VAL A 90 4.95 -3.26 -5.84
N LYS A 91 5.15 -4.42 -5.21
CA LYS A 91 4.11 -5.20 -4.52
C LYS A 91 4.38 -5.19 -3.03
N LEU A 92 3.35 -4.88 -2.26
CA LEU A 92 3.33 -5.04 -0.80
C LEU A 92 2.32 -6.12 -0.46
N PHE A 93 2.68 -7.05 0.41
CA PHE A 93 1.80 -8.10 0.91
C PHE A 93 1.63 -7.93 2.40
N GLY A 94 0.44 -8.17 2.91
CA GLY A 94 0.18 -7.92 4.31
C GLY A 94 -1.22 -8.31 4.74
N ALA A 95 -1.58 -7.82 5.92
CA ALA A 95 -2.95 -7.80 6.39
C ALA A 95 -3.26 -6.44 7.00
N VAL A 96 -4.55 -6.10 7.08
CA VAL A 96 -5.01 -4.87 7.71
C VAL A 96 -5.51 -5.10 9.13
N ARG A 97 -5.34 -4.08 9.97
CA ARG A 97 -6.06 -3.91 11.22
C ARG A 97 -7.01 -2.72 11.08
N ASN A 98 -8.27 -2.86 11.50
CA ASN A 98 -9.18 -1.71 11.61
C ASN A 98 -8.80 -0.93 12.88
N ASP A 99 -8.22 0.25 12.71
CA ASP A 99 -7.77 1.11 13.81
C ASP A 99 -8.84 2.14 14.14
N GLN A 100 -9.37 2.10 15.37
CA GLN A 100 -10.44 2.99 15.82
C GLN A 100 -9.93 4.11 16.75
N ASP A 101 -8.63 4.43 16.68
CA ASP A 101 -8.07 5.63 17.31
C ASP A 101 -8.61 6.91 16.64
N ARG A 102 -9.66 7.47 17.23
CA ARG A 102 -10.29 8.72 16.78
C ARG A 102 -9.35 9.92 16.79
N ALA A 103 -8.32 9.93 17.64
CA ALA A 103 -7.34 11.02 17.63
C ALA A 103 -6.46 10.94 16.37
N LEU A 104 -6.06 9.73 15.95
CA LEU A 104 -5.37 9.52 14.67
C LEU A 104 -6.26 9.93 13.49
N HIS A 105 -7.54 9.53 13.50
CA HIS A 105 -8.49 9.87 12.45
C HIS A 105 -8.65 11.38 12.28
N GLN A 106 -8.77 12.12 13.39
CA GLN A 106 -8.87 13.57 13.36
C GLN A 106 -7.61 14.22 12.78
N ARG A 107 -6.41 13.78 13.20
CA ARG A 107 -5.15 14.28 12.62
C ARG A 107 -5.02 13.97 11.14
N PHE A 108 -5.48 12.79 10.70
CA PHE A 108 -5.53 12.43 9.29
C PHE A 108 -6.49 13.34 8.51
N ALA A 109 -7.69 13.60 9.02
CA ALA A 109 -8.66 14.49 8.38
C ALA A 109 -8.16 15.93 8.31
N ASP A 110 -7.51 16.43 9.36
CA ASP A 110 -6.88 17.76 9.37
C ASP A 110 -5.77 17.87 8.32
N ALA A 111 -4.91 16.84 8.21
CA ALA A 111 -3.84 16.79 7.22
C ALA A 111 -4.39 16.74 5.79
N LEU A 112 -5.45 15.96 5.55
CA LEU A 112 -6.10 15.88 4.24
C LEU A 112 -6.72 17.22 3.82
N PHE A 113 -7.41 17.88 4.74
CA PHE A 113 -7.96 19.22 4.50
C PHE A 113 -6.86 20.24 4.18
N ALA A 114 -5.74 20.22 4.92
CA ALA A 114 -4.61 21.11 4.67
C ALA A 114 -3.93 20.85 3.30
N GLU A 115 -3.86 19.58 2.87
CA GLU A 115 -3.22 19.18 1.62
C GLU A 115 -4.04 19.57 0.38
N ASN A 116 -5.35 19.31 0.38
CA ASN A 116 -6.18 19.41 -0.83
C ASN A 116 -7.57 20.03 -0.62
N GLY A 117 -7.88 20.51 0.58
CA GLY A 117 -9.17 21.14 0.89
C GLY A 117 -10.34 20.19 1.06
N PHE A 118 -10.13 18.87 0.98
CA PHE A 118 -11.19 17.89 1.17
C PHE A 118 -11.53 17.76 2.66
N ASP A 119 -12.70 18.26 3.05
CA ASP A 119 -13.10 18.37 4.45
C ASP A 119 -13.81 17.12 4.96
N LEU A 120 -13.06 16.27 5.66
CA LEU A 120 -13.57 15.11 6.39
C LEU A 120 -13.52 15.30 7.92
N ARG A 121 -13.24 16.51 8.40
CA ARG A 121 -13.09 16.74 9.85
C ARG A 121 -14.43 16.54 10.55
N GLY A 122 -14.39 15.90 11.72
CA GLY A 122 -15.59 15.53 12.48
C GLY A 122 -16.40 14.36 11.89
N GLN A 123 -15.99 13.78 10.75
CA GLN A 123 -16.58 12.54 10.24
C GLN A 123 -16.04 11.34 11.01
N GLU A 124 -16.86 10.29 11.11
CA GLU A 124 -16.43 9.00 11.64
C GLU A 124 -15.85 8.14 10.50
N PHE A 125 -14.69 7.54 10.74
CA PHE A 125 -14.07 6.62 9.80
C PHE A 125 -14.26 5.18 10.28
N ASP A 126 -15.18 4.46 9.64
CA ASP A 126 -15.30 3.00 9.80
C ASP A 126 -15.59 2.32 8.45
N PRO A 127 -14.66 1.51 7.90
CA PRO A 127 -13.38 1.13 8.49
C PRO A 127 -12.25 2.16 8.30
N PHE A 128 -11.25 2.12 9.17
CA PHE A 128 -9.98 2.82 9.03
C PHE A 128 -8.83 1.82 9.07
N TYR A 129 -8.49 1.27 7.91
CA TYR A 129 -7.52 0.17 7.83
C TYR A 129 -6.07 0.67 7.82
N VAL A 130 -5.29 0.17 8.78
CA VAL A 130 -3.83 0.31 8.84
C VAL A 130 -3.21 -1.00 8.38
N ALA A 131 -2.30 -0.92 7.39
CA ALA A 131 -1.62 -2.08 6.84
C ALA A 131 -0.41 -2.49 7.70
N GLU A 132 -0.28 -3.79 7.91
CA GLU A 132 0.92 -4.44 8.44
C GLU A 132 1.48 -5.36 7.34
N LEU A 133 2.78 -5.26 7.09
CA LEU A 133 3.43 -5.91 5.96
C LEU A 133 4.04 -7.25 6.35
N SER A 134 3.87 -8.25 5.49
CA SER A 134 4.47 -9.58 5.61
C SER A 134 5.62 -9.79 4.63
N SER A 135 5.61 -9.08 3.49
CA SER A 135 6.71 -9.02 2.52
C SER A 135 6.47 -7.90 1.52
N ALA A 136 7.53 -7.54 0.79
CA ALA A 136 7.46 -6.62 -0.33
C ALA A 136 8.40 -7.07 -1.44
N SER A 137 8.12 -6.62 -2.67
CA SER A 137 9.05 -6.79 -3.77
C SER A 137 8.95 -5.65 -4.76
N SER A 138 10.09 -5.21 -5.30
CA SER A 138 10.13 -4.37 -6.50
C SER A 138 10.59 -5.18 -7.71
N VAL A 139 10.12 -4.76 -8.87
CA VAL A 139 10.57 -5.22 -10.18
C VAL A 139 11.03 -3.99 -10.97
N THR A 140 12.20 -4.07 -11.60
CA THR A 140 12.71 -3.09 -12.57
C THR A 140 13.27 -3.83 -13.77
N ILE A 141 13.06 -3.32 -14.98
CA ILE A 141 13.68 -3.84 -16.20
C ILE A 141 14.61 -2.77 -16.76
N ASP A 142 15.88 -3.11 -16.94
CA ASP A 142 16.90 -2.22 -17.48
C ASP A 142 17.74 -2.97 -18.52
N ASP A 143 17.91 -2.41 -19.71
CA ASP A 143 18.61 -3.04 -20.85
C ASP A 143 18.21 -4.51 -21.13
N GLY A 144 16.94 -4.85 -20.89
CA GLY A 144 16.40 -6.21 -21.07
C GLY A 144 16.67 -7.17 -19.89
N GLU A 145 17.41 -6.74 -18.87
CA GLU A 145 17.63 -7.50 -17.64
C GLU A 145 16.53 -7.19 -16.60
N LEU A 146 15.86 -8.23 -16.13
CA LEU A 146 14.86 -8.14 -15.06
C LEU A 146 15.55 -8.24 -13.70
N THR A 147 15.49 -7.17 -12.91
CA THR A 147 15.91 -7.16 -11.51
C THR A 147 14.71 -7.19 -10.57
N ILE A 148 14.71 -8.14 -9.64
CA ILE A 148 13.69 -8.30 -8.61
C ILE A 148 14.35 -8.10 -7.24
N THR A 149 13.94 -7.08 -6.50
CA THR A 149 14.37 -6.90 -5.09
C THR A 149 13.25 -7.38 -4.20
N ILE A 150 13.56 -8.25 -3.23
CA ILE A 150 12.59 -8.90 -2.35
C ILE A 150 12.97 -8.60 -0.91
N TRP A 151 12.00 -8.20 -0.11
CA TRP A 151 12.15 -8.00 1.32
C TRP A 151 11.17 -8.85 2.12
N LYS A 152 11.65 -9.32 3.28
CA LYS A 152 10.83 -9.90 4.36
C LYS A 152 11.28 -9.29 5.70
N PRO A 153 10.35 -9.05 6.64
CA PRO A 153 10.67 -8.52 7.96
C PRO A 153 11.82 -9.28 8.64
N GLY A 154 12.82 -8.55 9.13
CA GLY A 154 14.00 -9.08 9.83
C GLY A 154 15.01 -9.83 8.95
N GLN A 155 14.83 -9.86 7.63
CA GLN A 155 15.73 -10.57 6.70
C GLN A 155 16.49 -9.62 5.75
N GLY A 156 16.12 -8.33 5.74
CA GLY A 156 16.65 -7.36 4.78
C GLY A 156 16.25 -7.64 3.34
N GLU A 157 16.85 -6.89 2.42
CA GLU A 157 16.62 -7.03 0.98
C GLU A 157 17.52 -8.09 0.36
N ARG A 158 16.98 -8.85 -0.59
CA ARG A 158 17.75 -9.72 -1.49
C ARG A 158 17.38 -9.46 -2.94
N VAL A 159 18.36 -9.58 -3.82
CA VAL A 159 18.21 -9.31 -5.25
C VAL A 159 18.26 -10.61 -6.06
N VAL A 160 17.34 -10.75 -7.01
CA VAL A 160 17.33 -11.81 -8.03
C VAL A 160 17.36 -11.14 -9.41
N ARG A 161 18.29 -11.56 -10.26
CA ARG A 161 18.42 -11.07 -11.64
C ARG A 161 18.05 -12.16 -12.64
N LYS A 162 17.40 -11.79 -13.74
CA LYS A 162 17.03 -12.69 -14.84
C LYS A 162 17.29 -12.02 -16.19
N SER A 163 17.91 -12.76 -17.09
CA SER A 163 18.17 -12.40 -18.49
C SER A 163 17.27 -13.18 -19.44
#